data_AF-A0A383C8N8-F1
#
_entry.id   AF-A0A383C8N8-F1
#
_cell.length_a   1.000
_cell.length_b   1.000
_cell.length_c   1.000
_cell.angle_alpha   90.00
_cell.angle_beta   90.00
_cell.angle_gamma   90.00
#
_symmetry.space_group_name_H-M   'P 1'
#
loop_
_entity.id
_entity.type
_entity.pdbx_description
1 polymer ?
#
loop_
_entity_poly.entity_id
_entity_poly.type
_entity_poly.pdbx_seq_one_letter_code
_entity_poly.pdbx_strand_id
1 'polypeptide(L)'
;KNIEPAEGDFRMETLSDVNGNLNMEERNLPIQKLISGYEDWIKEQSKISLGLDEEQQKVATKHIDQAEKYLDRIKEGFKLINSDVDVEDAFRLTNFAMLIQFNRIKNLSGKEPDEELKILDDSVSEALKDNSHLDLPGVWRPFQLAFLLATIPEMVYPETYKEAREEIDLIWFPTGGGKTEAYFAVLALTIIYRRLMNPEDAGVTSIMRYTLRLLTSDQFRRSSALICALDFIRKEKILNRH
;
A
#
# COMPACT_ATOMS: atom_id res chain seq x y z
N LYS A 1 -16.19 -8.81 -16.55
CA LYS A 1 -14.88 -9.38 -16.15
C LYS A 1 -14.38 -8.59 -14.96
N ASN A 2 -13.82 -9.24 -13.93
CA ASN A 2 -13.13 -8.52 -12.85
C ASN A 2 -12.07 -7.60 -13.47
N ILE A 3 -12.01 -6.36 -12.99
CA ILE A 3 -11.05 -5.34 -13.45
C ILE A 3 -9.65 -5.62 -12.86
N GLU A 4 -9.58 -6.48 -11.83
CA GLU A 4 -8.37 -6.82 -11.10
C GLU A 4 -7.54 -7.87 -11.87
N PRO A 5 -6.28 -7.57 -12.25
CA PRO A 5 -5.43 -8.49 -13.02
C PRO A 5 -4.95 -9.73 -12.24
N ALA A 6 -5.15 -9.76 -10.92
CA ALA A 6 -4.65 -10.82 -10.06
C ALA A 6 -5.66 -11.19 -8.98
N GLU A 7 -5.76 -12.49 -8.69
CA GLU A 7 -6.48 -13.03 -7.54
C GLU A 7 -5.46 -13.60 -6.55
N GLY A 8 -5.62 -13.30 -5.26
CA GLY A 8 -4.64 -13.72 -4.25
C GLY A 8 -4.99 -13.25 -2.85
N ASP A 9 -4.31 -13.85 -1.87
CA ASP A 9 -4.47 -13.56 -0.44
C ASP A 9 -3.44 -12.50 -0.01
N PHE A 10 -3.74 -11.23 -0.29
CA PHE A 10 -2.83 -10.10 -0.05
C PHE A 10 -2.95 -9.55 1.38
N ARG A 11 -2.77 -10.42 2.37
CA ARG A 11 -2.96 -10.10 3.79
C ARG A 11 -1.86 -9.17 4.29
N MET A 12 -2.26 -8.07 4.92
CA MET A 12 -1.34 -7.07 5.46
C MET A 12 -0.51 -7.66 6.60
N GLU A 13 -1.13 -8.50 7.43
CA GLU A 13 -0.46 -9.19 8.53
C GLU A 13 0.67 -10.10 8.01
N THR A 14 0.41 -10.86 6.94
CA THR A 14 1.41 -11.69 6.26
C THR A 14 2.56 -10.85 5.73
N LEU A 15 2.27 -9.77 4.99
CA LEU A 15 3.30 -8.92 4.39
C LEU A 15 4.12 -8.14 5.42
N SER A 16 3.53 -7.81 6.57
CA SER A 16 4.25 -7.17 7.68
C SER A 16 5.15 -8.16 8.43
N ASP A 17 4.62 -9.35 8.72
CA ASP A 17 5.22 -10.39 9.56
C ASP A 17 6.00 -9.79 10.74
N VAL A 18 5.35 -8.93 11.54
CA VAL A 18 6.02 -8.23 12.65
C VAL A 18 6.51 -9.18 13.74
N ASN A 19 5.91 -10.38 13.83
CA ASN A 19 6.32 -11.43 14.76
C ASN A 19 7.53 -12.25 14.25
N GLY A 20 7.91 -12.11 12.98
CA GLY A 20 9.04 -12.83 12.39
C GLY A 20 8.81 -14.34 12.28
N ASN A 21 7.56 -14.76 12.06
CA ASN A 21 7.18 -16.17 12.00
C ASN A 21 7.39 -16.77 10.60
N LEU A 22 7.50 -15.92 9.58
CA LEU A 22 7.63 -16.33 8.19
C LEU A 22 9.06 -16.10 7.71
N ASN A 23 9.52 -16.97 6.83
CA ASN A 23 10.71 -16.66 6.06
C ASN A 23 10.37 -15.67 4.91
N MET A 24 11.42 -15.13 4.30
CA MET A 24 11.30 -14.14 3.23
C MET A 24 10.51 -14.64 2.01
N GLU A 25 10.66 -15.91 1.64
CA GLU A 25 9.96 -16.51 0.50
C GLU A 25 8.45 -16.62 0.78
N GLU A 26 8.09 -17.11 1.96
CA GLU A 26 6.68 -17.22 2.41
C GLU A 26 6.00 -15.86 2.46
N ARG A 27 6.68 -14.87 3.05
CA ARG A 27 6.18 -13.50 3.16
C ARG A 27 5.99 -12.83 1.79
N ASN A 28 6.87 -13.12 0.83
CA ASN A 28 6.88 -12.48 -0.47
C ASN A 28 6.01 -13.19 -1.52
N LEU A 29 5.54 -14.42 -1.24
CA LEU A 29 4.70 -15.21 -2.13
C LEU A 29 3.45 -14.45 -2.64
N PRO A 30 2.71 -13.67 -1.82
CA PRO A 30 1.59 -12.88 -2.33
C PRO A 30 2.01 -11.85 -3.39
N ILE A 31 3.16 -11.20 -3.22
CA ILE A 31 3.67 -10.21 -4.19
C ILE A 31 4.08 -10.90 -5.49
N GLN A 32 4.71 -12.07 -5.42
CA GLN A 32 5.06 -12.86 -6.61
C GLN A 32 3.80 -13.25 -7.41
N LYS A 33 2.74 -13.68 -6.72
CA LYS A 33 1.44 -13.98 -7.35
C LYS A 33 0.79 -12.75 -7.98
N LEU A 34 0.93 -11.58 -7.35
CA LEU A 34 0.49 -10.30 -7.92
C LEU A 34 1.21 -10.04 -9.24
N ILE A 35 2.53 -10.10 -9.25
CA ILE A 35 3.37 -9.85 -10.44
C ILE A 35 3.02 -10.83 -11.57
N SER A 36 2.93 -12.13 -11.28
CA SER A 36 2.58 -13.13 -12.30
C SER A 36 1.17 -12.91 -12.86
N GLY A 37 0.21 -12.50 -12.01
CA GLY A 37 -1.14 -12.18 -12.45
C GLY A 37 -1.17 -11.01 -13.45
N TYR A 38 -0.44 -9.93 -13.16
CA TYR A 38 -0.29 -8.82 -14.10
C TYR A 38 0.41 -9.24 -15.40
N GLU A 39 1.48 -10.05 -15.32
CA GLU A 39 2.16 -10.58 -16.51
C GLU A 39 1.22 -11.37 -17.42
N ASP A 40 0.44 -12.28 -16.84
CA ASP A 40 -0.46 -13.13 -17.61
C ASP A 40 -1.64 -12.36 -18.18
N TRP A 41 -2.16 -11.39 -17.42
CA TRP A 41 -3.20 -10.48 -17.90
C TRP A 41 -2.72 -9.62 -19.09
N ILE A 42 -1.50 -9.06 -19.02
CA ILE A 42 -0.91 -8.29 -20.13
C ILE A 42 -0.72 -9.17 -21.37
N LYS A 43 -0.26 -10.42 -21.20
CA LYS A 43 -0.15 -11.39 -22.30
C LYS A 43 -1.52 -11.72 -22.90
N GLU A 44 -2.58 -11.82 -22.09
CA GLU A 44 -3.95 -12.00 -22.58
C GLU A 44 -4.41 -10.79 -23.40
N GLN A 45 -4.20 -9.57 -22.89
CA GLN A 45 -4.57 -8.34 -23.62
C GLN A 45 -3.82 -8.22 -24.94
N SER A 46 -2.54 -8.60 -24.96
CA SER A 46 -1.72 -8.64 -26.17
C SER A 46 -2.30 -9.58 -27.22
N LYS A 47 -2.76 -10.78 -26.82
CA LYS A 47 -3.44 -11.71 -27.74
C LYS A 47 -4.76 -11.16 -28.25
N ILE A 48 -5.56 -10.54 -27.39
CA ILE A 48 -6.85 -9.93 -27.77
C ILE A 48 -6.62 -8.80 -28.79
N SER A 49 -5.56 -8.02 -28.62
CA SER A 49 -5.24 -6.88 -29.51
C SER A 49 -5.04 -7.27 -30.98
N LEU A 50 -4.64 -8.52 -31.25
CA LEU A 50 -4.44 -9.04 -32.61
C LEU A 50 -5.76 -9.23 -33.39
N GLY A 51 -6.89 -9.30 -32.69
CA GLY A 51 -8.22 -9.43 -33.30
C GLY A 51 -8.92 -8.09 -33.58
N LEU A 52 -8.26 -6.97 -33.31
CA LEU A 52 -8.81 -5.62 -33.50
C LEU A 52 -8.51 -5.09 -34.91
N ASP A 53 -9.23 -4.05 -35.34
CA ASP A 53 -8.88 -3.34 -36.56
C ASP A 53 -7.56 -2.54 -36.42
N GLU A 54 -6.97 -2.12 -37.55
CA GLU A 54 -5.64 -1.47 -37.55
C GLU A 54 -5.57 -0.19 -36.70
N GLU A 55 -6.66 0.56 -36.55
CA GLU A 55 -6.68 1.79 -35.77
C GLU A 55 -6.71 1.47 -34.28
N GLN A 56 -7.58 0.54 -33.89
CA GLN A 56 -7.69 0.04 -32.52
C GLN A 56 -6.42 -0.70 -32.07
N GLN A 57 -5.77 -1.44 -32.96
CA GLN A 57 -4.55 -2.18 -32.66
C GLN A 57 -3.42 -1.22 -32.25
N LYS A 58 -3.26 -0.08 -32.93
CA LYS A 58 -2.25 0.94 -32.56
C LYS A 58 -2.46 1.47 -31.15
N VAL A 59 -3.72 1.73 -30.77
CA VAL A 59 -4.07 2.20 -29.42
C VAL A 59 -3.84 1.10 -28.39
N ALA A 60 -4.23 -0.13 -28.71
CA ALA A 60 -4.02 -1.29 -27.83
C ALA A 60 -2.54 -1.54 -27.55
N THR A 61 -1.68 -1.53 -28.59
CA THR A 61 -0.22 -1.67 -28.43
C THR A 61 0.33 -0.61 -27.48
N LYS A 62 -0.06 0.66 -27.66
CA LYS A 62 0.39 1.75 -26.77
C LYS A 62 -0.01 1.49 -25.31
N HIS A 63 -1.23 1.03 -25.05
CA HIS A 63 -1.68 0.73 -23.69
C HIS A 63 -0.98 -0.50 -23.09
N ILE A 64 -0.71 -1.52 -23.91
CA ILE A 64 0.06 -2.70 -23.51
C ILE A 64 1.50 -2.28 -23.13
N ASP A 65 2.17 -1.49 -23.97
CA ASP A 65 3.52 -0.98 -23.67
C ASP A 65 3.56 -0.19 -22.35
N GLN A 66 2.51 0.59 -22.06
CA GLN A 66 2.38 1.32 -20.79
C GLN A 66 2.16 0.37 -19.61
N ALA A 67 1.34 -0.68 -19.78
CA ALA A 67 1.11 -1.68 -18.75
C ALA A 67 2.39 -2.49 -18.45
N GLU A 68 3.18 -2.82 -19.47
CA GLU A 68 4.48 -3.49 -19.31
C GLU A 68 5.47 -2.61 -18.53
N LYS A 69 5.60 -1.33 -18.91
CA LYS A 69 6.44 -0.38 -18.15
C LYS A 69 6.01 -0.23 -16.69
N TYR A 70 4.71 -0.20 -16.43
CA TYR A 70 4.19 -0.12 -15.06
C TYR A 70 4.47 -1.42 -14.28
N LEU A 71 4.34 -2.58 -14.93
CA LEU A 71 4.73 -3.86 -14.35
C LEU A 71 6.23 -3.91 -14.02
N ASP A 72 7.08 -3.34 -14.87
CA ASP A 72 8.52 -3.25 -14.59
C ASP A 72 8.80 -2.40 -13.35
N ARG A 73 8.07 -1.30 -13.13
CA ARG A 73 8.13 -0.52 -11.88
C ARG A 73 7.74 -1.36 -10.66
N ILE A 74 6.67 -2.16 -10.75
CA ILE A 74 6.26 -3.08 -9.67
C ILE A 74 7.39 -4.08 -9.36
N LYS A 75 8.00 -4.65 -10.40
CA LYS A 75 9.11 -5.61 -10.26
C LYS A 75 10.34 -4.98 -9.65
N GLU A 76 10.70 -3.75 -10.03
CA GLU A 76 11.82 -3.03 -9.41
C GLU A 76 11.54 -2.71 -7.94
N GLY A 77 10.33 -2.28 -7.58
CA GLY A 77 9.94 -2.10 -6.18
C GLY A 77 10.04 -3.39 -5.38
N PHE A 78 9.57 -4.50 -5.94
CA PHE A 78 9.70 -5.83 -5.32
C PHE A 78 11.17 -6.23 -5.16
N LYS A 79 12.00 -6.03 -6.18
CA LYS A 79 13.44 -6.31 -6.14
C LYS A 79 14.12 -5.52 -5.01
N LEU A 80 13.81 -4.24 -4.84
CA LEU A 80 14.35 -3.42 -3.75
C LEU A 80 13.96 -3.98 -2.36
N ILE A 81 12.69 -4.37 -2.16
CA ILE A 81 12.25 -5.06 -0.92
C ILE A 81 13.08 -6.32 -0.64
N ASN A 82 13.56 -7.01 -1.67
CA ASN A 82 14.34 -8.24 -1.51
C ASN A 82 15.85 -8.01 -1.38
N SER A 83 16.37 -6.84 -1.76
CA SER A 83 17.82 -6.59 -1.80
C SER A 83 18.30 -5.57 -0.78
N ASP A 84 17.40 -4.80 -0.19
CA ASP A 84 17.69 -3.69 0.70
C ASP A 84 16.90 -3.82 2.01
N VAL A 85 17.63 -3.94 3.12
CA VAL A 85 17.06 -4.19 4.45
C VAL A 85 16.23 -3.02 4.96
N ASP A 86 16.61 -1.77 4.64
CA ASP A 86 15.89 -0.58 5.09
C ASP A 86 14.58 -0.42 4.30
N VAL A 87 14.60 -0.78 3.01
CA VAL A 87 13.39 -0.83 2.17
C VAL A 87 12.47 -1.97 2.60
N GLU A 88 13.03 -3.15 2.93
CA GLU A 88 12.27 -4.28 3.48
C GLU A 88 11.55 -3.87 4.76
N ASP A 89 12.26 -3.29 5.73
CA ASP A 89 11.67 -2.89 7.01
C ASP A 89 10.66 -1.75 6.82
N ALA A 90 10.94 -0.76 5.96
CA ALA A 90 9.96 0.26 5.62
C ALA A 90 8.67 -0.33 5.02
N PHE A 91 8.79 -1.30 4.13
CA PHE A 91 7.64 -1.98 3.53
C PHE A 91 6.85 -2.79 4.56
N ARG A 92 7.52 -3.56 5.43
CA ARG A 92 6.88 -4.35 6.48
C ARG A 92 6.15 -3.47 7.49
N LEU A 93 6.79 -2.39 7.96
CA LEU A 93 6.19 -1.40 8.84
C LEU A 93 5.03 -0.66 8.18
N THR A 94 5.11 -0.40 6.87
CA THR A 94 4.00 0.19 6.10
C THR A 94 2.77 -0.71 6.13
N ASN A 95 2.94 -2.01 5.87
CA ASN A 95 1.84 -2.97 5.94
C ASN A 95 1.21 -3.01 7.34
N PHE A 96 2.04 -2.99 8.39
CA PHE A 96 1.55 -2.97 9.77
C PHE A 96 0.81 -1.66 10.11
N ALA A 97 1.34 -0.50 9.71
CA ALA A 97 0.70 0.79 9.92
C ALA A 97 -0.67 0.86 9.24
N MET A 98 -0.75 0.37 8.01
CA MET A 98 -1.97 0.32 7.22
C MET A 98 -2.98 -0.66 7.81
N LEU A 99 -2.53 -1.80 8.35
CA LEU A 99 -3.37 -2.76 9.07
C LEU A 99 -4.03 -2.14 10.31
N ILE A 100 -3.25 -1.42 11.13
CA ILE A 100 -3.76 -0.70 12.31
C ILE A 100 -4.78 0.36 11.88
N GLN A 101 -4.42 1.19 10.89
CA GLN A 101 -5.29 2.26 10.38
C GLN A 101 -6.61 1.69 9.83
N PHE A 102 -6.54 0.60 9.07
CA PHE A 102 -7.69 -0.08 8.48
C PHE A 102 -8.69 -0.53 9.54
N ASN A 103 -8.21 -1.23 10.58
CA ASN A 103 -9.07 -1.75 11.65
C ASN A 103 -9.63 -0.64 12.54
N ARG A 104 -8.88 0.44 12.79
CA ARG A 104 -9.40 1.59 13.56
C ARG A 104 -10.51 2.34 12.84
N ILE A 105 -10.47 2.45 11.51
CA ILE A 105 -11.52 3.13 10.73
C ILE A 105 -12.73 2.22 10.51
N LYS A 106 -12.51 0.91 10.32
CA LYS A 106 -13.58 -0.04 10.04
C LYS A 106 -14.35 -0.48 11.29
N ASN A 107 -13.65 -0.67 12.41
CA ASN A 107 -14.22 -1.38 13.56
C ASN A 107 -14.48 -0.50 14.79
N LEU A 108 -14.08 0.79 14.78
CA LEU A 108 -14.40 1.72 15.85
C LEU A 108 -15.49 2.70 15.41
N SER A 109 -16.49 2.89 16.27
CA SER A 109 -17.50 3.93 16.10
C SER A 109 -17.20 5.15 16.97
N GLY A 110 -17.85 6.27 16.67
CA GLY A 110 -17.75 7.48 17.49
C GLY A 110 -18.24 7.22 18.91
N LYS A 111 -17.55 7.80 19.89
CA LYS A 111 -17.88 7.69 21.31
C LYS A 111 -17.87 9.06 21.98
N GLU A 112 -18.64 9.19 23.04
CA GLU A 112 -18.52 10.32 23.96
C GLU A 112 -17.25 10.18 24.82
N PRO A 113 -16.71 11.29 25.40
CA PRO A 113 -15.45 11.26 26.15
C PRO A 113 -15.41 10.17 27.24
N ASP A 114 -16.49 10.05 28.01
CA ASP A 114 -16.60 9.15 29.16
C ASP A 114 -17.23 7.78 28.80
N GLU A 115 -17.47 7.52 27.52
CA GLU A 115 -18.05 6.27 27.05
C GLU A 115 -16.95 5.25 26.73
N GLU A 116 -17.22 3.97 27.00
CA GLU A 116 -16.33 2.87 26.60
C GLU A 116 -16.15 2.80 25.08
N LEU A 117 -15.05 2.20 24.63
CA LEU A 117 -14.80 1.99 23.20
C LEU A 117 -15.91 1.11 22.61
N LYS A 118 -16.65 1.67 21.66
CA LYS A 118 -17.66 0.95 20.88
C LYS A 118 -17.02 0.28 19.67
N ILE A 119 -16.92 -1.03 19.73
CA ILE A 119 -16.33 -1.87 18.69
C ILE A 119 -17.45 -2.53 17.89
N LEU A 120 -17.34 -2.47 16.57
CA LEU A 120 -18.36 -2.96 15.64
C LEU A 120 -18.23 -4.46 15.33
N ASP A 121 -17.06 -5.03 15.61
CA ASP A 121 -16.73 -6.43 15.37
C ASP A 121 -16.11 -7.04 16.63
N ASP A 122 -16.83 -7.96 17.25
CA ASP A 122 -16.42 -8.61 18.49
C ASP A 122 -15.14 -9.46 18.32
N SER A 123 -14.85 -9.93 17.10
CA SER A 123 -13.68 -10.79 16.84
C SER A 123 -12.34 -10.09 17.01
N VAL A 124 -12.32 -8.75 16.95
CA VAL A 124 -11.13 -7.92 17.15
C VAL A 124 -11.25 -7.03 18.39
N SER A 125 -12.28 -7.26 19.22
CA SER A 125 -12.62 -6.41 20.35
C SER A 125 -11.53 -6.38 21.41
N GLU A 126 -10.99 -7.54 21.75
CA GLU A 126 -9.91 -7.66 22.74
C GLU A 126 -8.64 -6.94 22.25
N ALA A 127 -8.19 -7.24 21.02
CA ALA A 127 -7.01 -6.63 20.40
C ALA A 127 -7.10 -5.08 20.30
N LEU A 128 -8.29 -4.54 20.05
CA LEU A 128 -8.47 -3.08 19.99
C LEU A 128 -8.56 -2.44 21.39
N LYS A 129 -9.07 -3.17 22.40
CA LYS A 129 -9.16 -2.69 23.79
C LYS A 129 -7.82 -2.70 24.51
N ASP A 130 -7.02 -3.75 24.31
CA ASP A 130 -5.67 -3.87 24.88
C ASP A 130 -4.61 -3.12 24.04
N ASN A 131 -5.02 -2.55 22.91
CA ASN A 131 -4.15 -1.89 21.94
C ASN A 131 -3.08 -2.83 21.36
N SER A 132 -3.36 -4.14 21.33
CA SER A 132 -2.63 -5.17 20.59
C SER A 132 -2.96 -5.08 19.11
N HIS A 133 -1.92 -5.04 18.28
CA HIS A 133 -2.09 -4.86 16.84
C HIS A 133 -1.63 -6.09 16.05
N LEU A 134 -1.21 -7.14 16.74
CA LEU A 134 -0.59 -8.32 16.15
C LEU A 134 -1.61 -9.25 15.46
N ASP A 135 -2.83 -9.34 16.01
CA ASP A 135 -3.87 -10.28 15.55
C ASP A 135 -5.00 -9.58 14.77
N LEU A 136 -4.70 -8.44 14.15
CA LEU A 136 -5.67 -7.69 13.34
C LEU A 136 -5.73 -8.26 11.91
N PRO A 137 -6.93 -8.39 11.30
CA PRO A 137 -7.06 -8.81 9.90
C PRO A 137 -7.06 -7.61 8.94
N GLY A 138 -6.43 -7.76 7.77
CA GLY A 138 -6.51 -6.76 6.71
C GLY A 138 -6.05 -7.31 5.37
N VAL A 139 -6.78 -7.03 4.30
CA VAL A 139 -6.45 -7.53 2.95
C VAL A 139 -6.38 -6.38 1.97
N TRP A 140 -5.27 -6.30 1.24
CA TRP A 140 -5.11 -5.37 0.13
C TRP A 140 -5.98 -5.76 -1.04
N ARG A 141 -6.48 -4.76 -1.76
CA ARG A 141 -6.88 -4.94 -3.16
C ARG A 141 -5.61 -5.01 -4.01
N PRO A 142 -5.54 -5.89 -5.03
CA PRO A 142 -4.35 -6.06 -5.87
C PRO A 142 -3.80 -4.74 -6.40
N PHE A 143 -4.64 -3.84 -6.92
CA PHE A 143 -4.16 -2.55 -7.43
C PHE A 143 -3.52 -1.64 -6.36
N GLN A 144 -3.97 -1.72 -5.10
CA GLN A 144 -3.42 -0.89 -4.01
C GLN A 144 -1.97 -1.32 -3.73
N LEU A 145 -1.75 -2.63 -3.65
CA LEU A 145 -0.42 -3.20 -3.45
C LEU A 145 0.47 -2.96 -4.67
N ALA A 146 -0.06 -3.13 -5.89
CA ALA A 146 0.65 -2.82 -7.13
C ALA A 146 1.10 -1.34 -7.18
N PHE A 147 0.23 -0.41 -6.76
CA PHE A 147 0.56 1.01 -6.69
C PHE A 147 1.66 1.33 -5.67
N LEU A 148 1.58 0.73 -4.47
CA LEU A 148 2.67 0.86 -3.50
C LEU A 148 3.98 0.33 -4.08
N LEU A 149 4.00 -0.87 -4.65
CA LEU A 149 5.21 -1.48 -5.21
C LEU A 149 5.80 -0.65 -6.34
N ALA A 150 4.97 -0.16 -7.27
CA ALA A 150 5.43 0.64 -8.41
C ALA A 150 6.07 1.98 -8.01
N THR A 151 5.70 2.52 -6.85
CA THR A 151 6.19 3.83 -6.37
C THR A 151 7.39 3.73 -5.43
N ILE A 152 7.66 2.57 -4.84
CA ILE A 152 8.82 2.37 -3.94
C ILE A 152 10.13 2.92 -4.54
N PRO A 153 10.54 2.55 -5.78
CA PRO A 153 11.85 2.92 -6.30
C PRO A 153 12.11 4.44 -6.27
N GLU A 154 11.14 5.23 -6.72
CA GLU A 154 11.28 6.68 -6.80
C GLU A 154 11.13 7.40 -5.45
N MET A 155 10.52 6.76 -4.45
CA MET A 155 10.41 7.30 -3.09
C MET A 155 11.68 7.05 -2.27
N VAL A 156 12.33 5.90 -2.47
CA VAL A 156 13.53 5.50 -1.69
C VAL A 156 14.84 5.95 -2.36
N TYR A 157 14.91 5.92 -3.69
CA TYR A 157 16.09 6.29 -4.48
C TYR A 157 15.77 7.37 -5.54
N PRO A 158 15.36 8.59 -5.13
CA PRO A 158 14.83 9.60 -6.04
C PRO A 158 15.79 10.06 -7.14
N GLU A 159 17.10 10.07 -6.89
CA GLU A 159 18.11 10.47 -7.89
C GLU A 159 18.33 9.38 -8.95
N THR A 160 18.27 8.11 -8.55
CA THR A 160 18.39 6.96 -9.45
C THR A 160 17.19 6.86 -10.38
N TYR A 161 15.98 7.10 -9.85
CA TYR A 161 14.71 6.97 -10.57
C TYR A 161 14.10 8.32 -10.96
N LYS A 162 14.93 9.32 -11.25
CA LYS A 162 14.49 10.70 -11.55
C LYS A 162 13.47 10.80 -12.68
N GLU A 163 13.58 9.94 -13.70
CA GLU A 163 12.67 9.99 -14.87
C GLU A 163 11.24 9.62 -14.47
N ALA A 164 11.07 8.63 -13.60
CA ALA A 164 9.76 8.26 -13.08
C ALA A 164 9.13 9.39 -12.23
N ARG A 165 9.94 10.26 -11.63
CA ARG A 165 9.47 11.42 -10.84
C ARG A 165 8.96 12.58 -11.69
N GLU A 166 9.25 12.58 -12.99
CA GLU A 166 8.68 13.53 -13.95
C GLU A 166 7.29 13.10 -14.45
N GLU A 167 6.84 11.89 -14.09
CA GLU A 167 5.53 11.36 -14.44
C GLU A 167 4.50 11.60 -13.32
N ILE A 168 3.21 11.59 -13.70
CA ILE A 168 2.09 11.67 -12.76
C ILE A 168 1.34 10.35 -12.82
N ASP A 169 1.32 9.62 -11.70
CA ASP A 169 0.51 8.42 -11.59
C ASP A 169 -0.96 8.75 -11.30
N LEU A 170 -1.86 8.23 -12.14
CA LEU A 170 -3.31 8.40 -12.01
C LEU A 170 -3.97 7.10 -11.53
N ILE A 171 -4.49 7.12 -10.30
CA ILE A 171 -5.33 6.02 -9.80
C ILE A 171 -6.80 6.29 -10.18
N TRP A 172 -7.30 5.54 -11.17
CA TRP A 172 -8.69 5.63 -11.61
C TRP A 172 -9.50 4.38 -11.26
N PHE A 173 -10.27 4.46 -10.18
CA PHE A 173 -11.20 3.43 -9.72
C PHE A 173 -12.53 4.05 -9.29
N PRO A 174 -13.66 3.31 -9.29
CA PRO A 174 -14.94 3.79 -8.76
C PRO A 174 -14.85 4.32 -7.33
N THR A 175 -15.80 5.17 -6.93
CA THR A 175 -15.94 5.64 -5.54
C THR A 175 -16.13 4.44 -4.59
N GLY A 176 -15.48 4.46 -3.43
CA GLY A 176 -15.45 3.32 -2.51
C GLY A 176 -14.52 2.18 -2.94
N GLY A 177 -13.88 2.27 -4.11
CA GLY A 177 -12.98 1.23 -4.64
C GLY A 177 -11.63 1.09 -3.92
N GLY A 178 -11.39 1.83 -2.84
CA GLY A 178 -10.16 1.70 -2.05
C GLY A 178 -8.95 2.52 -2.53
N LYS A 179 -9.16 3.62 -3.27
CA LYS A 179 -8.06 4.47 -3.76
C LYS A 179 -7.24 5.10 -2.63
N THR A 180 -7.86 5.34 -1.48
CA THR A 180 -7.24 6.06 -0.36
C THR A 180 -6.12 5.26 0.27
N GLU A 181 -6.35 3.97 0.43
CA GLU A 181 -5.41 3.03 1.02
C GLU A 181 -4.13 2.93 0.17
N ALA A 182 -4.24 3.03 -1.16
CA ALA A 182 -3.09 3.00 -2.06
C ALA A 182 -2.12 4.18 -1.80
N TYR A 183 -2.61 5.42 -1.86
CA TYR A 183 -1.72 6.58 -1.66
C TYR A 183 -1.36 6.81 -0.18
N PHE A 184 -2.15 6.30 0.77
CA PHE A 184 -1.76 6.27 2.18
C PHE A 184 -0.61 5.31 2.45
N ALA A 185 -0.57 4.16 1.76
CA ALA A 185 0.56 3.24 1.88
C ALA A 185 1.86 3.90 1.38
N VAL A 186 1.80 4.65 0.26
CA VAL A 186 2.95 5.41 -0.25
C VAL A 186 3.39 6.48 0.74
N LEU A 187 2.43 7.21 1.34
CA LEU A 187 2.74 8.19 2.40
C LEU A 187 3.45 7.53 3.59
N ALA A 188 2.90 6.42 4.09
CA ALA A 188 3.44 5.69 5.23
C ALA A 188 4.87 5.20 4.94
N LEU A 189 5.08 4.54 3.80
CA LEU A 189 6.39 4.09 3.35
C LEU A 189 7.39 5.25 3.30
N THR A 190 6.99 6.37 2.69
CA THR A 190 7.87 7.54 2.55
C THR A 190 8.24 8.12 3.91
N ILE A 191 7.29 8.24 4.85
CA ILE A 191 7.56 8.73 6.21
C ILE A 191 8.49 7.76 6.95
N ILE A 192 8.20 6.46 6.90
CA ILE A 192 8.98 5.43 7.60
C ILE A 192 10.41 5.40 7.06
N TYR A 193 10.58 5.28 5.75
CA TYR A 193 11.91 5.20 5.13
C TYR A 193 12.75 6.44 5.43
N ARG A 194 12.18 7.65 5.31
CA ARG A 194 12.88 8.90 5.68
C ARG A 194 13.33 8.90 7.14
N ARG A 195 12.51 8.40 8.06
CA ARG A 195 12.85 8.31 9.51
C ARG A 195 13.87 7.22 9.82
N LEU A 196 13.86 6.10 9.10
CA LEU A 196 14.88 5.06 9.21
C LEU A 196 16.24 5.62 8.77
N MET A 197 16.29 6.34 7.64
CA MET A 197 17.51 6.95 7.12
C MET A 197 17.99 8.15 7.95
N ASN A 198 17.06 8.93 8.52
CA ASN A 198 17.36 10.08 9.35
C ASN A 198 16.30 10.22 10.47
N PRO A 199 16.60 9.80 11.71
CA PRO A 199 15.67 9.89 12.83
C PRO A 199 15.15 11.30 13.11
N GLU A 200 15.93 12.33 12.78
CA GLU A 200 15.59 13.74 12.98
C GLU A 200 14.89 14.38 11.76
N ASP A 201 14.60 13.61 10.69
CA ASP A 201 13.97 14.11 9.47
C ASP A 201 12.65 14.84 9.77
N ALA A 202 12.56 16.11 9.42
CA ALA A 202 11.41 16.95 9.70
C ALA A 202 11.02 17.77 8.48
N GLY A 203 9.74 18.15 8.41
CA GLY A 203 9.20 18.95 7.32
C GLY A 203 7.92 18.36 6.74
N VAL A 204 7.56 18.83 5.54
CA VAL A 204 6.35 18.39 4.83
C VAL A 204 6.71 17.24 3.89
N THR A 205 6.17 16.05 4.15
CA THR A 205 6.34 14.87 3.28
C THR A 205 5.32 14.84 2.14
N SER A 206 4.09 15.31 2.38
CA SER A 206 3.01 15.24 1.39
C SER A 206 2.01 16.38 1.57
N ILE A 207 1.39 16.79 0.46
CA ILE A 207 0.29 17.74 0.43
C ILE A 207 -0.91 17.05 -0.20
N MET A 208 -2.00 16.94 0.56
CA MET A 208 -3.26 16.36 0.08
C MET A 208 -4.29 17.47 -0.14
N ARG A 209 -4.92 17.50 -1.31
CA ARG A 209 -5.93 18.49 -1.68
C ARG A 209 -7.24 17.82 -2.05
N TYR A 210 -8.30 18.20 -1.35
CA TYR A 210 -9.66 17.75 -1.61
C TYR A 210 -10.54 18.94 -2.00
N THR A 211 -11.48 18.72 -2.92
CA THR A 211 -12.36 19.79 -3.42
C THR A 211 -13.57 20.04 -2.53
N LEU A 212 -14.00 19.05 -1.74
CA LEU A 212 -15.18 19.12 -0.88
C LEU A 212 -14.79 19.16 0.60
N ARG A 213 -15.44 20.04 1.37
CA ARG A 213 -15.16 20.22 2.82
C ARG A 213 -15.42 18.95 3.63
N LEU A 214 -16.55 18.26 3.39
CA LEU A 214 -16.88 17.03 4.09
C LEU A 214 -15.84 15.94 3.81
N LEU A 215 -15.47 15.76 2.54
CA LEU A 215 -14.42 14.84 2.14
C LEU A 215 -13.08 15.18 2.80
N THR A 216 -12.76 16.46 2.93
CA THR A 216 -11.54 16.91 3.62
C THR A 216 -11.54 16.45 5.07
N SER A 217 -12.67 16.57 5.78
CA SER A 217 -12.79 16.13 7.18
C SER A 217 -12.67 14.61 7.32
N ASP A 218 -13.30 13.84 6.44
CA ASP A 218 -13.21 12.38 6.45
C ASP A 218 -11.77 11.91 6.18
N GLN A 219 -11.12 12.50 5.18
CA GLN A 219 -9.76 12.17 4.81
C GLN A 219 -8.76 12.62 5.88
N PHE A 220 -9.02 13.76 6.53
CA PHE A 220 -8.27 14.20 7.69
C PHE A 220 -8.33 13.15 8.81
N ARG A 221 -9.53 12.68 9.19
CA ARG A 221 -9.69 11.64 10.21
C ARG A 221 -8.90 10.37 9.88
N ARG A 222 -8.98 9.93 8.62
CA ARG A 222 -8.23 8.75 8.16
C ARG A 222 -6.73 8.97 8.19
N SER A 223 -6.25 10.13 7.75
CA SER A 223 -4.82 10.48 7.78
C SER A 223 -4.29 10.58 9.21
N SER A 224 -5.05 11.17 10.14
CA SER A 224 -4.69 11.23 11.55
C SER A 224 -4.59 9.84 12.18
N ALA A 225 -5.49 8.92 11.82
CA ALA A 225 -5.40 7.53 12.25
C ALA A 225 -4.12 6.84 11.75
N LEU A 226 -3.69 7.14 10.51
CA LEU A 226 -2.41 6.65 9.98
C LEU A 226 -1.22 7.23 10.77
N ILE A 227 -1.21 8.55 11.02
CA ILE A 227 -0.14 9.18 11.81
C ILE A 227 -0.06 8.59 13.22
N CYS A 228 -1.19 8.33 13.87
CA CYS A 228 -1.21 7.65 15.16
C CYS A 228 -0.65 6.22 15.10
N ALA A 229 -0.96 5.47 14.04
CA ALA A 229 -0.38 4.12 13.84
C ALA A 229 1.14 4.17 13.65
N LEU A 230 1.63 5.15 12.89
CA LEU A 230 3.08 5.37 12.70
C LEU A 230 3.77 5.79 14.00
N ASP A 231 3.15 6.65 14.81
CA ASP A 231 3.70 7.04 16.11
C ASP A 231 3.72 5.87 17.11
N PHE A 232 2.71 5.01 17.09
CA PHE A 232 2.70 3.75 17.85
C PHE A 232 3.88 2.86 17.45
N ILE A 233 4.05 2.59 16.15
CA ILE A 233 5.17 1.80 15.62
C ILE A 233 6.52 2.33 16.09
N ARG A 234 6.70 3.65 16.05
CA ARG A 234 7.92 4.33 16.48
C ARG A 234 8.17 4.17 17.98
N LYS A 235 7.14 4.29 18.82
CA LYS A 235 7.25 4.17 20.28
C LYS A 235 7.52 2.75 20.75
N GLU A 236 6.79 1.79 20.18
CA GLU A 236 6.95 0.36 20.49
C GLU A 236 8.17 -0.27 19.83
N LYS A 237 8.87 0.48 18.97
CA LYS A 237 10.09 0.01 18.29
C LYS A 237 9.83 -1.29 17.53
N ILE A 238 8.75 -1.32 16.76
CA ILE A 238 8.38 -2.50 15.99
C ILE A 238 9.48 -2.77 14.95
N LEU A 239 9.90 -4.03 14.83
CA LEU A 239 11.00 -4.47 13.96
C LEU A 239 12.36 -3.80 14.25
N ASN A 240 12.62 -3.33 15.49
CA ASN A 240 13.85 -2.60 15.83
C ASN A 240 15.13 -3.37 15.48
N ARG A 241 15.69 -3.08 14.30
CA ARG A 241 17.04 -3.49 13.90
C ARG A 241 18.09 -2.40 14.20
N HIS A 242 17.66 -1.24 14.71
CA HIS A 242 18.50 -0.08 15.06
C HIS A 242 18.13 0.58 16.40
#